data_AF-A0A154PH94-F1
#
_entry.id   AF-A0A154PH94-F1
#
_cell.length_a   1.000
_cell.length_b   1.000
_cell.length_c   1.000
_cell.angle_alpha   90.00
_cell.angle_beta   90.00
_cell.angle_gamma   90.00
#
_symmetry.space_group_name_H-M   'P 1'
#
loop_
_entity.id
_entity.type
_entity.pdbx_description
1 polymer ?
#
loop_
_entity_poly.entity_id
_entity_poly.type
_entity_poly.pdbx_seq_one_letter_code
_entity_poly.pdbx_strand_id
1 'polypeptide(L)'
;MCTLIQQNARNLETFDIIYALKVLFSMNVPSDTAVVQTLLQLTRVLINTLTISQILYLYHTLKVHNETPLAKALLYALHKVSHMQIHVELNRDDIYRTISVLKFACNTNNIQAIRHTLNILSRNQESLNLNDSISVLYALFLIPELTNSYRRLLDQVMNEIMNNHSMLKFNAISFLLAIITMKISEKGLKEFYNKQLINLLCQDCIDKNVNVSDGIKILKRLNKIGFSNIPLLDFLTEKCTEDSNILKTCSHQTIFHFIRALGIANYKPQHWFTVQSIIVNSFLNQNLPIGYVAKVTFYLLSLGCYDEQLLENIFTLYYCNHSHVKDVRTLNNILQLHQCVKSLYPCYDGITLSKNIIDALLSQTDRKIVSFSLADHLEEILGGNRYVKSNLRSKLGHHVEAIVVIQPDGSPMAINDYQDDITYIEDLVSPPDFHK
;
A
#
# COMPACT_ATOMS: atom_id res chain seq x y z
N MET A 1 -21.94 -36.73 30.67
CA MET A 1 -21.59 -36.66 29.23
C MET A 1 -20.08 -36.76 29.02
N CYS A 2 -19.28 -35.83 29.54
CA CYS A 2 -17.81 -35.87 29.44
C CYS A 2 -17.17 -37.19 29.94
N THR A 3 -17.64 -37.71 31.07
CA THR A 3 -17.21 -39.01 31.62
C THR A 3 -17.56 -40.19 30.71
N LEU A 4 -18.77 -40.19 30.12
CA LEU A 4 -19.21 -41.20 29.15
C LEU A 4 -18.36 -41.17 27.87
N ILE A 5 -18.03 -39.97 27.37
CA ILE A 5 -17.14 -39.80 26.20
C ILE A 5 -15.75 -40.34 26.51
N GLN A 6 -15.20 -40.07 27.69
CA GLN A 6 -13.89 -40.60 28.09
C GLN A 6 -13.87 -42.12 28.22
N GLN A 7 -14.91 -42.71 28.83
CA GLN A 7 -15.01 -44.16 29.01
C GLN A 7 -15.12 -44.89 27.68
N ASN A 8 -15.78 -44.29 26.69
CA ASN A 8 -15.99 -44.89 25.37
C ASN A 8 -15.06 -44.34 24.29
N ALA A 9 -14.06 -43.54 24.64
CA ALA A 9 -13.25 -42.77 23.68
C ALA A 9 -12.56 -43.64 22.61
N ARG A 10 -12.17 -44.86 22.98
CA ARG A 10 -11.48 -45.81 22.07
C ARG A 10 -12.39 -46.39 20.98
N ASN A 11 -13.70 -46.33 21.16
CA ASN A 11 -14.67 -46.90 20.23
C ASN A 11 -15.27 -45.83 19.30
N LEU A 12 -14.86 -44.57 19.46
CA LEU A 12 -15.37 -43.48 18.64
C LEU A 12 -14.73 -43.53 17.26
N GLU A 13 -15.56 -43.40 16.21
CA GLU A 13 -15.07 -43.25 14.85
C GLU A 13 -14.55 -41.83 14.61
N THR A 14 -13.81 -41.62 13.52
CA THR A 14 -13.23 -40.32 13.15
C THR A 14 -14.29 -39.21 13.13
N PHE A 15 -15.48 -39.49 12.62
CA PHE A 15 -16.59 -38.53 12.60
C PHE A 15 -17.05 -38.15 14.02
N ASP A 16 -17.24 -39.14 14.89
CA ASP A 16 -17.71 -38.93 16.26
C ASP A 16 -16.69 -38.15 17.09
N ILE A 17 -15.39 -38.41 16.89
CA ILE A 17 -14.31 -37.69 17.57
C ILE A 17 -14.37 -36.20 17.20
N ILE A 18 -14.49 -35.88 15.91
CA ILE A 18 -14.53 -34.50 15.42
C ILE A 18 -15.82 -33.80 15.87
N TYR A 19 -16.95 -34.51 15.83
CA TYR A 19 -18.23 -33.99 16.28
C TYR A 19 -18.24 -33.73 17.79
N ALA A 20 -17.67 -34.65 18.59
CA ALA A 20 -17.50 -34.45 20.03
C ALA A 20 -16.63 -33.23 20.33
N LEU A 21 -15.51 -33.06 19.61
CA LEU A 21 -14.68 -31.85 19.72
C LEU A 21 -15.48 -30.60 19.36
N LYS A 22 -16.30 -30.63 18.30
CA LYS A 22 -17.17 -29.52 17.91
C LYS A 22 -18.12 -29.11 19.02
N VAL A 23 -18.81 -30.07 19.62
CA VAL A 23 -19.77 -29.81 20.70
C VAL A 23 -19.03 -29.25 21.92
N LEU A 24 -17.93 -29.86 22.34
CA LEU A 24 -17.17 -29.41 23.51
C LEU A 24 -16.62 -27.99 23.34
N PHE A 25 -16.06 -27.66 22.18
CA PHE A 25 -15.57 -26.30 21.91
C PHE A 25 -16.71 -25.29 21.80
N SER A 26 -17.86 -25.67 21.23
CA SER A 26 -19.04 -24.79 21.20
C SER A 26 -19.60 -24.48 22.60
N MET A 27 -19.39 -25.37 23.56
CA MET A 27 -19.72 -25.19 24.97
C MET A 27 -18.61 -24.47 25.76
N ASN A 28 -17.57 -23.95 25.08
CA ASN A 28 -16.39 -23.31 25.67
C ASN A 28 -15.66 -24.19 26.70
N VAL A 29 -15.65 -25.52 26.50
CA VAL A 29 -14.89 -26.42 27.37
C VAL A 29 -13.38 -26.18 27.15
N PRO A 30 -12.60 -25.93 28.22
CA PRO A 30 -11.17 -25.64 28.09
C PRO A 30 -10.37 -26.79 27.45
N SER A 31 -9.39 -26.40 26.65
CA SER A 31 -8.57 -27.30 25.83
C SER A 31 -7.66 -28.22 26.65
N ASP A 32 -7.35 -27.85 27.89
CA ASP A 32 -6.51 -28.60 28.85
C ASP A 32 -7.30 -29.66 29.64
N THR A 33 -8.64 -29.68 29.52
CA THR A 33 -9.45 -30.72 30.16
C THR A 33 -9.10 -32.11 29.64
N ALA A 34 -9.15 -33.10 30.52
CA ALA A 34 -8.78 -34.48 30.19
C ALA A 34 -9.61 -35.07 29.03
N VAL A 35 -10.87 -34.65 28.88
CA VAL A 35 -11.76 -35.11 27.80
C VAL A 35 -11.28 -34.57 26.46
N VAL A 36 -11.03 -33.26 26.38
CA VAL A 36 -10.54 -32.61 25.15
C VAL A 36 -9.16 -33.16 24.80
N GLN A 37 -8.25 -33.27 25.77
CA GLN A 37 -6.93 -33.87 25.54
C GLN A 37 -7.00 -35.30 25.01
N THR A 38 -7.92 -36.12 25.51
CA THR A 38 -8.13 -37.50 25.01
C THR A 38 -8.57 -37.49 23.55
N LEU A 39 -9.56 -36.66 23.19
CA LEU A 39 -10.03 -36.55 21.81
C LEU A 39 -8.97 -35.96 20.86
N LEU A 40 -8.16 -35.01 21.33
CA LEU A 40 -7.03 -34.48 20.57
C LEU A 40 -5.95 -35.55 20.34
N GLN A 41 -5.68 -36.41 21.33
CA GLN A 41 -4.75 -37.53 21.14
C GLN A 41 -5.26 -38.54 20.11
N LEU A 42 -6.56 -38.85 20.12
CA LEU A 42 -7.16 -39.72 19.10
C LEU A 42 -7.10 -39.08 17.71
N THR A 43 -7.37 -37.77 17.63
CA THR A 43 -7.23 -36.99 16.38
C THR A 43 -5.80 -37.05 15.84
N ARG A 44 -4.78 -37.04 16.72
CA ARG A 44 -3.37 -37.16 16.33
C ARG A 44 -3.08 -38.48 15.64
N VAL A 45 -3.65 -39.58 16.11
CA VAL A 45 -3.45 -40.92 15.53
C VAL A 45 -4.14 -41.02 14.16
N LEU A 46 -5.32 -40.43 14.02
CA LEU A 46 -6.13 -40.46 12.81
C LEU A 46 -5.74 -39.40 11.77
N ILE A 47 -4.72 -38.58 12.04
CA ILE A 47 -4.49 -37.36 11.28
C ILE A 47 -4.27 -37.58 9.78
N ASN A 48 -3.64 -38.69 9.40
CA ASN A 48 -3.32 -39.02 8.01
C ASN A 48 -4.54 -39.52 7.21
N THR A 49 -5.61 -39.94 7.89
CA THR A 49 -6.84 -40.45 7.27
C THR A 49 -7.95 -39.41 7.24
N LEU A 50 -7.68 -38.19 7.72
CA LEU A 50 -8.64 -37.09 7.69
C LEU A 50 -8.83 -36.57 6.26
N THR A 51 -10.09 -36.32 5.91
CA THR A 51 -10.46 -35.61 4.68
C THR A 51 -10.08 -34.13 4.77
N ILE A 52 -9.96 -33.44 3.63
CA ILE A 52 -9.72 -31.98 3.60
C ILE A 52 -10.74 -31.23 4.46
N SER A 53 -12.03 -31.55 4.35
CA SER A 53 -13.09 -30.84 5.09
C SER A 53 -12.92 -30.97 6.61
N GLN A 54 -12.52 -32.15 7.07
CA GLN A 54 -12.21 -32.40 8.48
C GLN A 54 -10.95 -31.66 8.92
N ILE A 55 -9.90 -31.63 8.09
CA ILE A 55 -8.66 -30.89 8.35
C ILE A 55 -8.94 -29.40 8.49
N LEU A 56 -9.71 -28.82 7.55
CA LEU A 56 -10.10 -27.40 7.56
C LEU A 56 -10.84 -27.06 8.87
N TYR A 57 -11.86 -27.86 9.19
CA TYR A 57 -12.67 -27.67 10.39
C TYR A 57 -11.83 -27.72 11.67
N LEU A 58 -11.00 -28.77 11.82
CA LEU A 58 -10.15 -28.94 12.99
C LEU A 58 -9.13 -27.81 13.11
N TYR A 59 -8.51 -27.40 12.01
CA TYR A 59 -7.53 -26.33 12.02
C TYR A 59 -8.16 -25.00 12.49
N HIS A 60 -9.31 -24.63 11.95
CA HIS A 60 -10.01 -23.41 12.36
C HIS A 60 -10.41 -23.44 13.84
N THR A 61 -10.96 -24.57 14.29
CA THR A 61 -11.43 -24.72 15.67
C THR A 61 -10.26 -24.65 16.66
N LEU A 62 -9.18 -25.39 16.39
CA LEU A 62 -7.98 -25.39 17.21
C LEU A 62 -7.33 -24.01 17.25
N LYS A 63 -7.27 -23.28 16.13
CA LYS A 63 -6.67 -21.94 16.10
C LYS A 63 -7.36 -20.95 17.04
N VAL A 64 -8.67 -21.09 17.27
CA VAL A 64 -9.46 -20.22 18.16
C VAL A 64 -9.29 -20.58 19.64
N HIS A 65 -9.14 -21.87 19.97
CA HIS A 65 -9.21 -22.35 21.36
C HIS A 65 -7.85 -22.75 21.99
N ASN A 66 -6.71 -22.49 21.34
CA ASN A 66 -5.45 -23.13 21.73
C ASN A 66 -4.50 -22.35 22.66
N GLU A 67 -4.22 -22.94 23.82
CA GLU A 67 -3.01 -22.67 24.64
C GLU A 67 -2.12 -23.91 24.86
N THR A 68 -2.55 -25.13 24.50
CA THR A 68 -1.86 -26.37 24.88
C THR A 68 -0.79 -26.85 23.87
N PRO A 69 0.30 -27.52 24.32
CA PRO A 69 1.35 -28.04 23.43
C PRO A 69 0.85 -29.05 22.40
N LEU A 70 -0.09 -29.94 22.79
CA LEU A 70 -0.66 -30.94 21.89
C LEU A 70 -1.43 -30.29 20.74
N ALA A 71 -2.21 -29.26 21.05
CA ALA A 71 -3.02 -28.59 20.05
C ALA A 71 -2.17 -27.76 19.07
N LYS A 72 -1.04 -27.20 19.54
CA LYS A 72 -0.02 -26.60 18.68
C LYS A 72 0.65 -27.64 17.76
N ALA A 73 1.01 -28.80 18.30
CA ALA A 73 1.59 -29.89 17.50
C ALA A 73 0.60 -30.42 16.44
N LEU A 74 -0.68 -30.53 16.78
CA LEU A 74 -1.75 -30.90 15.86
C LEU A 74 -1.93 -29.87 14.75
N LEU A 75 -1.93 -28.57 15.05
CA LEU A 75 -2.01 -27.52 14.02
C LEU A 75 -0.89 -27.65 12.99
N TYR A 76 0.34 -27.91 13.44
CA TYR A 76 1.48 -28.14 12.55
C TYR A 76 1.30 -29.39 11.69
N ALA A 77 0.85 -30.49 12.30
CA ALA A 77 0.65 -31.75 11.59
C ALA A 77 -0.53 -31.66 10.59
N LEU A 78 -1.64 -31.00 10.96
CA LEU A 78 -2.77 -30.73 10.06
C LEU A 78 -2.34 -29.91 8.85
N HIS A 79 -1.49 -28.89 9.06
CA HIS A 79 -0.91 -28.14 7.96
C HIS A 79 -0.14 -29.06 7.00
N LYS A 80 0.73 -29.94 7.53
CA LYS A 80 1.53 -30.85 6.70
C LYS A 80 0.67 -31.88 5.95
N VAL A 81 -0.33 -32.48 6.60
CA VAL A 81 -1.22 -33.46 5.96
C VAL A 81 -2.11 -32.80 4.92
N SER A 82 -2.54 -31.55 5.15
CA SER A 82 -3.34 -30.80 4.18
C SER A 82 -2.66 -30.68 2.83
N HIS A 83 -1.34 -30.50 2.78
CA HIS A 83 -0.59 -30.43 1.51
C HIS A 83 -0.78 -31.70 0.67
N MET A 84 -0.74 -32.88 1.29
CA MET A 84 -0.91 -34.14 0.57
C MET A 84 -2.36 -34.31 0.12
N GLN A 85 -3.33 -34.05 1.00
CA GLN A 85 -4.74 -34.26 0.65
C GLN A 85 -5.30 -33.25 -0.34
N ILE A 86 -4.80 -32.01 -0.34
CA ILE A 86 -5.17 -30.97 -1.31
C ILE A 86 -4.91 -31.43 -2.75
N HIS A 87 -3.86 -32.20 -3.01
CA HIS A 87 -3.58 -32.69 -4.35
C HIS A 87 -4.42 -33.92 -4.76
N VAL A 88 -4.92 -34.67 -3.78
CA VAL A 88 -5.63 -35.93 -4.00
C VAL A 88 -7.14 -35.72 -4.08
N GLU A 89 -7.72 -34.89 -3.20
CA GLU A 89 -9.18 -34.80 -3.03
C GLU A 89 -9.83 -33.60 -3.73
N LEU A 90 -9.06 -32.67 -4.31
CA LEU A 90 -9.61 -31.53 -5.04
C LEU A 90 -10.05 -31.95 -6.45
N ASN A 91 -11.36 -32.17 -6.59
CA ASN A 91 -12.01 -32.32 -7.88
C ASN A 91 -12.33 -30.97 -8.51
N ARG A 92 -12.36 -30.94 -9.84
CA ARG A 92 -12.53 -29.70 -10.64
C ARG A 92 -13.93 -29.09 -10.51
N ASP A 93 -14.92 -29.88 -10.11
CA ASP A 93 -16.34 -29.53 -10.24
C ASP A 93 -16.95 -28.98 -8.94
N ASP A 94 -16.21 -28.98 -7.82
CA ASP A 94 -16.70 -28.45 -6.53
C ASP A 94 -16.04 -27.11 -6.21
N ILE A 95 -16.66 -26.02 -6.66
CA ILE A 95 -16.18 -24.65 -6.43
C ILE A 95 -16.20 -24.29 -4.95
N TYR A 96 -17.24 -24.68 -4.22
CA TYR A 96 -17.37 -24.37 -2.80
C TYR A 96 -16.21 -24.93 -1.98
N ARG A 97 -15.85 -26.20 -2.24
CA ARG A 97 -14.70 -26.84 -1.62
C ARG A 97 -13.39 -26.22 -2.09
N THR A 98 -13.28 -25.87 -3.37
CA THR A 98 -12.10 -25.19 -3.94
C THR A 98 -11.82 -23.86 -3.24
N ILE A 99 -12.84 -23.04 -3.06
CA ILE A 99 -12.74 -21.76 -2.36
C ILE A 99 -12.43 -21.96 -0.86
N SER A 100 -13.02 -22.95 -0.22
CA SER A 100 -12.74 -23.26 1.19
C SER A 100 -11.27 -23.64 1.39
N VAL A 101 -10.70 -24.45 0.48
CA VAL A 101 -9.27 -24.77 0.47
C VAL A 101 -8.42 -23.55 0.17
N LEU A 102 -8.84 -22.70 -0.78
CA LEU A 102 -8.13 -21.46 -1.11
C LEU A 102 -7.99 -20.56 0.14
N LYS A 103 -9.11 -20.30 0.84
CA LYS A 103 -9.13 -19.50 2.07
C LYS A 103 -8.18 -20.06 3.13
N PHE A 104 -8.16 -21.38 3.29
CA PHE A 104 -7.21 -22.04 4.19
C PHE A 104 -5.77 -21.90 3.74
N ALA A 105 -5.47 -22.15 2.47
CA ALA A 105 -4.13 -22.04 1.91
C ALA A 105 -3.58 -20.61 2.02
N CYS A 106 -4.44 -19.59 1.85
CA CYS A 106 -4.10 -18.20 2.12
C CYS A 106 -3.78 -17.95 3.61
N ASN A 107 -4.56 -18.54 4.52
CA ASN A 107 -4.32 -18.40 5.97
C ASN A 107 -3.04 -19.08 6.45
N THR A 108 -2.58 -20.13 5.76
CA THR A 108 -1.35 -20.86 6.09
C THR A 108 -0.17 -20.48 5.20
N ASN A 109 -0.33 -19.52 4.28
CA ASN A 109 0.67 -19.10 3.30
C ASN A 109 1.22 -20.25 2.42
N ASN A 110 0.37 -21.24 2.11
CA ASN A 110 0.74 -22.37 1.27
C ASN A 110 0.65 -22.01 -0.22
N ILE A 111 1.73 -21.49 -0.79
CA ILE A 111 1.79 -21.00 -2.18
C ILE A 111 1.47 -22.11 -3.21
N GLN A 112 1.87 -23.36 -2.96
CA GLN A 112 1.59 -24.47 -3.88
C GLN A 112 0.11 -24.80 -3.92
N ALA A 113 -0.55 -24.88 -2.76
CA ALA A 113 -1.99 -25.08 -2.69
C ALA A 113 -2.77 -23.90 -3.29
N ILE A 114 -2.32 -22.66 -3.06
CA ILE A 114 -2.89 -21.46 -3.69
C ILE A 114 -2.80 -21.56 -5.22
N ARG A 115 -1.64 -21.91 -5.78
CA ARG A 115 -1.48 -22.08 -7.24
C ARG A 115 -2.37 -23.19 -7.78
N HIS A 116 -2.46 -24.32 -7.07
CA HIS A 116 -3.29 -25.44 -7.51
C HIS A 116 -4.79 -25.07 -7.56
N THR A 117 -5.29 -24.42 -6.50
CA THR A 117 -6.67 -23.94 -6.44
C THR A 117 -6.96 -22.83 -7.45
N LEU A 118 -6.06 -21.85 -7.62
CA LEU A 118 -6.19 -20.82 -8.66
C LEU A 118 -6.20 -21.41 -10.07
N ASN A 119 -5.42 -22.44 -10.35
CA ASN A 119 -5.46 -23.12 -11.65
C ASN A 119 -6.81 -23.78 -11.93
N ILE A 120 -7.45 -24.39 -10.93
CA ILE A 120 -8.79 -24.96 -11.05
C ILE A 120 -9.80 -23.83 -11.29
N LEU A 121 -9.78 -22.78 -10.46
CA LEU A 121 -10.67 -21.63 -10.58
C LEU A 121 -10.54 -20.90 -11.92
N SER A 122 -9.32 -20.78 -12.46
CA SER A 122 -9.08 -20.11 -13.75
C SER A 122 -9.63 -20.88 -14.97
N ARG A 123 -9.98 -22.16 -14.80
CA ARG A 123 -10.57 -23.00 -15.85
C ARG A 123 -12.09 -23.10 -15.74
N ASN A 124 -12.65 -22.82 -14.57
CA ASN A 124 -14.09 -22.83 -14.34
C ASN A 124 -14.69 -21.48 -14.74
N GLN A 125 -15.85 -21.51 -15.38
CA GLN A 125 -16.56 -20.30 -15.84
C GLN A 125 -17.71 -19.88 -14.92
N GLU A 126 -17.91 -20.58 -13.81
CA GLU A 126 -18.98 -20.23 -12.88
C GLU A 126 -18.74 -18.87 -12.23
N SER A 127 -19.82 -18.15 -11.96
CA SER A 127 -19.79 -16.86 -11.29
C SER A 127 -19.41 -17.03 -9.81
N LEU A 128 -18.37 -16.34 -9.38
CA LEU A 128 -18.00 -16.23 -7.97
C LEU A 128 -18.87 -15.15 -7.32
N ASN A 129 -19.32 -15.37 -6.08
CA ASN A 129 -19.95 -14.30 -5.30
C ASN A 129 -18.89 -13.30 -4.77
N LEU A 130 -19.35 -12.17 -4.25
CA LEU A 130 -18.49 -11.11 -3.72
C LEU A 130 -17.43 -11.58 -2.70
N ASN A 131 -17.81 -12.39 -1.70
CA ASN A 131 -16.88 -12.83 -0.65
C ASN A 131 -15.81 -13.79 -1.21
N ASP A 132 -16.20 -14.62 -2.15
CA ASP A 132 -15.30 -15.55 -2.80
C ASP A 132 -14.36 -14.82 -3.76
N SER A 133 -14.86 -13.81 -4.49
CA SER A 133 -14.05 -12.90 -5.32
C SER A 133 -13.00 -12.14 -4.52
N ILE A 134 -13.32 -11.64 -3.33
CA ILE A 134 -12.34 -11.01 -2.42
C ILE A 134 -11.26 -12.03 -2.01
N SER A 135 -11.65 -13.27 -1.72
CA SER A 135 -10.73 -14.34 -1.31
C SER A 135 -9.79 -14.73 -2.46
N VAL A 136 -10.31 -14.80 -3.69
CA VAL A 136 -9.52 -15.06 -4.89
C VAL A 136 -8.58 -13.90 -5.20
N LEU A 137 -9.03 -12.65 -5.09
CA LEU A 137 -8.17 -11.48 -5.25
C LEU A 137 -7.01 -11.49 -4.24
N TYR A 138 -7.28 -11.84 -2.99
CA TYR A 138 -6.23 -11.98 -1.98
C TYR A 138 -5.25 -13.12 -2.32
N ALA A 139 -5.72 -14.25 -2.84
CA ALA A 139 -4.86 -15.33 -3.29
C ALA A 139 -3.97 -14.91 -4.47
N LEU A 140 -4.52 -14.20 -5.46
CA LEU A 140 -3.78 -13.61 -6.59
C LEU A 140 -2.75 -12.59 -6.11
N PHE A 141 -3.00 -11.93 -4.99
CA PHE A 141 -2.03 -11.06 -4.35
C PHE A 141 -0.86 -11.84 -3.71
N LEU A 142 -1.09 -13.02 -3.14
CA LEU A 142 -0.02 -13.78 -2.49
C LEU A 142 0.96 -14.40 -3.49
N ILE A 143 0.54 -14.68 -4.72
CA ILE A 143 1.44 -15.22 -5.75
C ILE A 143 2.42 -14.15 -6.28
N PRO A 144 3.66 -14.55 -6.62
CA PRO A 144 4.69 -13.62 -7.09
C PRO A 144 4.45 -13.14 -8.53
N GLU A 145 3.98 -14.03 -9.41
CA GLU A 145 3.82 -13.78 -10.85
C GLU A 145 2.43 -14.18 -11.32
N LEU A 146 1.87 -13.39 -12.24
CA LEU A 146 0.58 -13.65 -12.87
C LEU A 146 0.76 -14.29 -14.25
N THR A 147 0.20 -15.47 -14.45
CA THR A 147 0.03 -16.06 -15.78
C THR A 147 -1.14 -15.41 -16.52
N ASN A 148 -1.26 -15.64 -17.83
CA ASN A 148 -2.40 -15.13 -18.61
C ASN A 148 -3.76 -15.65 -18.09
N SER A 149 -3.81 -16.88 -17.58
CA SER A 149 -5.03 -17.42 -16.95
C SER A 149 -5.37 -16.68 -15.65
N TYR A 150 -4.37 -16.33 -14.85
CA TYR A 150 -4.58 -15.57 -13.62
C TYR A 150 -4.95 -14.11 -13.89
N ARG A 151 -4.47 -13.51 -14.98
CA ARG A 151 -4.90 -12.16 -15.41
C ARG A 151 -6.38 -12.14 -15.76
N ARG A 152 -6.87 -13.11 -16.53
CA ARG A 152 -8.31 -13.23 -16.84
C ARG A 152 -9.15 -13.42 -15.58
N LEU A 153 -8.68 -14.26 -14.65
CA LEU A 153 -9.35 -14.46 -13.36
C LEU A 153 -9.34 -13.18 -12.52
N LEU A 154 -8.24 -12.41 -12.54
CA LEU A 154 -8.13 -11.10 -11.88
C LEU A 154 -9.18 -10.13 -12.41
N ASP A 155 -9.31 -10.02 -13.73
CA ASP A 155 -10.32 -9.14 -14.36
C ASP A 155 -11.74 -9.56 -13.97
N GLN A 156 -12.03 -10.87 -13.99
CA GLN A 156 -13.32 -11.41 -13.58
C GLN A 156 -13.66 -11.05 -12.13
N VAL A 157 -12.74 -11.27 -11.18
CA VAL A 157 -13.02 -10.98 -9.76
C VAL A 157 -13.08 -9.48 -9.47
N MET A 158 -12.29 -8.66 -10.18
CA MET A 158 -12.40 -7.21 -10.08
C MET A 158 -13.76 -6.72 -10.58
N ASN A 159 -14.25 -7.24 -11.70
CA ASN A 159 -15.57 -6.90 -12.22
C ASN A 159 -16.69 -7.31 -11.26
N GLU A 160 -16.60 -8.51 -10.66
CA GLU A 160 -17.59 -8.95 -9.65
C GLU A 160 -17.60 -8.03 -8.42
N ILE A 161 -16.42 -7.61 -7.94
CA ILE A 161 -16.29 -6.65 -6.84
C ILE A 161 -16.88 -5.30 -7.25
N MET A 162 -16.61 -4.83 -8.47
CA MET A 162 -17.16 -3.58 -8.99
C MET A 162 -18.67 -3.62 -9.12
N ASN A 163 -19.28 -4.75 -9.47
CA ASN A 163 -20.73 -4.86 -9.63
C ASN A 163 -21.48 -4.91 -8.29
N ASN A 164 -20.81 -5.40 -7.23
CA ASN A 164 -21.42 -5.59 -5.90
C ASN A 164 -20.79 -4.71 -4.81
N HIS A 165 -20.06 -3.67 -5.20
CA HIS A 165 -19.23 -2.84 -4.32
C HIS A 165 -20.05 -2.21 -3.17
N SER A 166 -21.30 -1.82 -3.44
CA SER A 166 -22.20 -1.20 -2.48
C SER A 166 -22.41 -2.05 -1.20
N MET A 167 -22.34 -3.38 -1.32
CA MET A 167 -22.49 -4.33 -0.20
C MET A 167 -21.25 -4.41 0.72
N LEU A 168 -20.12 -3.84 0.31
CA LEU A 168 -18.87 -3.92 1.05
C LEU A 168 -18.90 -3.06 2.31
N LYS A 169 -18.57 -3.68 3.45
CA LYS A 169 -18.28 -2.95 4.69
C LYS A 169 -16.94 -2.21 4.59
N PHE A 170 -16.77 -1.16 5.39
CA PHE A 170 -15.53 -0.38 5.43
C PHE A 170 -14.27 -1.25 5.59
N ASN A 171 -14.29 -2.26 6.47
CA ASN A 171 -13.14 -3.15 6.67
C ASN A 171 -12.74 -3.91 5.38
N ALA A 172 -13.72 -4.31 4.56
CA ALA A 172 -13.46 -4.97 3.29
C ALA A 172 -12.90 -3.98 2.26
N ILE A 173 -13.49 -2.78 2.15
CA ILE A 173 -12.99 -1.69 1.29
C ILE A 173 -11.53 -1.36 1.64
N SER A 174 -11.28 -1.19 2.94
CA SER A 174 -9.99 -0.91 3.53
C SER A 174 -8.97 -2.00 3.17
N PHE A 175 -9.34 -3.27 3.34
CA PHE A 175 -8.51 -4.42 2.98
C PHE A 175 -8.20 -4.47 1.47
N LEU A 176 -9.20 -4.30 0.61
CA LEU A 176 -9.04 -4.31 -0.85
C LEU A 176 -8.07 -3.23 -1.32
N LEU A 177 -8.24 -1.99 -0.85
CA LEU A 177 -7.34 -0.89 -1.19
C LEU A 177 -5.93 -1.14 -0.66
N ALA A 178 -5.76 -1.81 0.48
CA ALA A 178 -4.44 -2.17 1.00
C ALA A 178 -3.71 -3.13 0.05
N ILE A 179 -4.41 -4.17 -0.40
CA ILE A 179 -3.90 -5.19 -1.33
C ILE A 179 -3.50 -4.56 -2.66
N ILE A 180 -4.41 -3.78 -3.26
CA ILE A 180 -4.22 -3.15 -4.57
C ILE A 180 -3.01 -2.22 -4.52
N THR A 181 -2.99 -1.30 -3.56
CA THR A 181 -1.92 -0.28 -3.47
C THR A 181 -0.55 -0.90 -3.20
N MET A 182 -0.49 -1.94 -2.35
CA MET A 182 0.74 -2.65 -2.05
C MET A 182 1.32 -3.38 -3.27
N LYS A 183 0.48 -4.03 -4.09
CA LYS A 183 0.94 -4.69 -5.32
C LYS A 183 1.53 -3.72 -6.33
N ILE A 184 0.89 -2.57 -6.48
CA ILE A 184 1.35 -1.52 -7.39
C ILE A 184 2.68 -0.92 -6.87
N SER A 185 2.73 -0.51 -5.60
CA SER A 185 3.87 0.25 -5.08
C SER A 185 5.11 -0.60 -4.80
N GLU A 186 4.95 -1.84 -4.31
CA GLU A 186 6.08 -2.67 -3.86
C GLU A 186 6.53 -3.68 -4.91
N LYS A 187 5.63 -4.16 -5.76
CA LYS A 187 5.93 -5.18 -6.79
C LYS A 187 5.87 -4.65 -8.22
N GLY A 188 5.48 -3.40 -8.44
CA GLY A 188 5.38 -2.80 -9.77
C GLY A 188 4.34 -3.47 -10.69
N LEU A 189 3.44 -4.28 -10.14
CA LEU A 189 2.46 -5.06 -10.91
C LEU A 189 1.27 -4.17 -11.28
N LYS A 190 1.38 -3.52 -12.44
CA LYS A 190 0.38 -2.58 -12.98
C LYS A 190 -0.96 -3.25 -13.25
N GLU A 191 -1.02 -4.57 -13.42
CA GLU A 191 -2.29 -5.31 -13.65
C GLU A 191 -3.28 -5.19 -12.48
N PHE A 192 -2.82 -4.88 -11.26
CA PHE A 192 -3.72 -4.63 -10.13
C PHE A 192 -4.30 -3.21 -10.11
N TYR A 193 -3.83 -2.31 -10.98
CA TYR A 193 -4.32 -0.94 -11.04
C TYR A 193 -5.60 -0.86 -11.87
N ASN A 194 -6.73 -0.62 -11.20
CA ASN A 194 -8.01 -0.32 -11.82
C ASN A 194 -8.57 0.98 -11.25
N LYS A 195 -8.48 2.06 -12.03
CA LYS A 195 -8.94 3.42 -11.63
C LYS A 195 -10.42 3.45 -11.27
N GLN A 196 -11.27 2.73 -12.01
CA GLN A 196 -12.71 2.72 -11.79
C GLN A 196 -13.06 2.04 -10.47
N LEU A 197 -12.47 0.87 -10.19
CA LEU A 197 -12.64 0.17 -8.92
C LEU A 197 -12.17 1.02 -7.74
N ILE A 198 -10.99 1.65 -7.83
CA ILE A 198 -10.48 2.51 -6.75
C ILE A 198 -11.45 3.67 -6.48
N ASN A 199 -11.98 4.32 -7.53
CA ASN A 199 -12.94 5.40 -7.39
C ASN A 199 -14.26 4.93 -6.77
N LEU A 200 -14.81 3.79 -7.19
CA LEU A 200 -16.02 3.21 -6.59
C LEU A 200 -15.84 2.91 -5.10
N LEU A 201 -14.71 2.32 -4.72
CA LEU A 201 -14.37 2.04 -3.32
C LEU A 201 -14.21 3.31 -2.47
N CYS A 202 -13.70 4.40 -3.05
CA CYS A 202 -13.65 5.70 -2.38
C CYS A 202 -15.05 6.31 -2.24
N GLN A 203 -15.88 6.22 -3.29
CA GLN A 203 -17.26 6.69 -3.27
C GLN A 203 -18.07 5.95 -2.19
N ASP A 204 -17.91 4.63 -2.08
CA ASP A 204 -18.54 3.85 -1.01
C ASP A 204 -18.16 4.32 0.40
N CYS A 205 -16.94 4.84 0.59
CA CYS A 205 -16.55 5.41 1.89
C CYS A 205 -17.30 6.71 2.18
N ILE A 206 -17.51 7.55 1.16
CA ILE A 206 -18.28 8.80 1.25
C ILE A 206 -19.74 8.47 1.54
N ASP A 207 -20.35 7.59 0.75
CA ASP A 207 -21.76 7.19 0.88
C ASP A 207 -22.06 6.56 2.24
N LYS A 208 -21.10 5.81 2.79
CA LYS A 208 -21.18 5.20 4.13
C LYS A 208 -20.80 6.15 5.27
N ASN A 209 -20.57 7.43 4.95
CA ASN A 209 -20.27 8.51 5.89
C ASN A 209 -19.12 8.17 6.86
N VAL A 210 -18.01 7.59 6.37
CA VAL A 210 -16.90 7.15 7.23
C VAL A 210 -16.32 8.30 8.07
N ASN A 211 -15.83 8.00 9.26
CA ASN A 211 -15.16 9.02 10.09
C ASN A 211 -13.85 9.50 9.44
N VAL A 212 -13.38 10.68 9.86
CA VAL A 212 -12.20 11.32 9.28
C VAL A 212 -10.94 10.45 9.41
N SER A 213 -10.75 9.79 10.56
CA SER A 213 -9.59 8.90 10.77
C SER A 213 -9.56 7.76 9.75
N ASP A 214 -10.70 7.13 9.51
CA ASP A 214 -10.86 6.03 8.57
C ASP A 214 -10.71 6.49 7.12
N GLY A 215 -11.26 7.66 6.76
CA GLY A 215 -11.02 8.26 5.45
C GLY A 215 -9.54 8.60 5.22
N ILE A 216 -8.84 9.12 6.23
CA ILE A 216 -7.39 9.39 6.12
C ILE A 216 -6.58 8.08 6.03
N LYS A 217 -7.02 6.98 6.65
CA LYS A 217 -6.41 5.65 6.41
C LYS A 217 -6.55 5.22 4.95
N ILE A 218 -7.67 5.56 4.29
CA ILE A 218 -7.82 5.36 2.85
C ILE A 218 -6.83 6.24 2.07
N LEU A 219 -6.79 7.55 2.33
CA LEU A 219 -5.84 8.47 1.70
C LEU A 219 -4.38 8.02 1.86
N LYS A 220 -3.99 7.52 3.03
CA LYS A 220 -2.65 6.96 3.29
C LYS A 220 -2.28 5.86 2.28
N ARG A 221 -3.24 5.02 1.87
CA ARG A 221 -3.01 3.97 0.87
C ARG A 221 -2.91 4.55 -0.52
N LEU A 222 -3.81 5.46 -0.89
CA LEU A 222 -3.80 6.12 -2.20
C LEU A 222 -2.50 6.92 -2.43
N ASN A 223 -2.01 7.58 -1.37
CA ASN A 223 -0.73 8.29 -1.36
C ASN A 223 0.48 7.39 -1.71
N LYS A 224 0.41 6.07 -1.48
CA LYS A 224 1.50 5.14 -1.83
C LYS A 224 1.66 4.98 -3.35
N ILE A 225 0.57 5.12 -4.09
CA ILE A 225 0.52 4.95 -5.54
C ILE A 225 0.33 6.28 -6.28
N GLY A 226 0.37 7.41 -5.56
CA GLY A 226 0.14 8.74 -6.14
C GLY A 226 -1.26 8.95 -6.69
N PHE A 227 -2.27 8.23 -6.17
CA PHE A 227 -3.64 8.33 -6.66
C PHE A 227 -4.41 9.44 -5.92
N SER A 228 -5.06 10.32 -6.69
CA SER A 228 -5.85 11.43 -6.17
C SER A 228 -7.34 11.16 -6.35
N ASN A 229 -8.12 11.25 -5.27
CA ASN A 229 -9.57 11.20 -5.31
C ASN A 229 -10.12 12.50 -4.69
N ILE A 230 -10.48 13.45 -5.56
CA ILE A 230 -10.98 14.77 -5.16
C ILE A 230 -12.26 14.68 -4.32
N PRO A 231 -13.27 13.86 -4.66
CA PRO A 231 -14.50 13.76 -3.84
C PRO A 231 -14.24 13.35 -2.39
N LEU A 232 -13.30 12.42 -2.15
CA LEU A 232 -12.94 12.01 -0.80
C LEU A 232 -12.18 13.13 -0.05
N LEU A 233 -11.38 13.93 -0.74
CA LEU A 233 -10.70 15.08 -0.14
C LEU A 233 -11.70 16.15 0.27
N ASP A 234 -12.68 16.46 -0.58
CA ASP A 234 -13.76 17.41 -0.26
C ASP A 234 -14.58 16.93 0.94
N PHE A 235 -15.04 15.67 0.92
CA PHE A 235 -15.79 15.07 2.02
C PHE A 235 -15.04 15.15 3.36
N LEU A 236 -13.73 14.82 3.37
CA LEU A 236 -12.94 14.89 4.60
C LEU A 236 -12.70 16.33 5.05
N THR A 237 -12.57 17.26 4.12
CA THR A 237 -12.39 18.68 4.43
C THR A 237 -13.65 19.25 5.04
N GLU A 238 -14.80 18.98 4.45
CA GLU A 238 -16.11 19.39 4.94
C GLU A 238 -16.31 18.92 6.39
N LYS A 239 -16.07 17.63 6.67
CA LYS A 239 -16.13 17.11 8.05
C LYS A 239 -15.19 17.81 9.02
N CYS A 240 -13.96 18.12 8.58
CA CYS A 240 -13.01 18.85 9.42
C CYS A 240 -13.42 20.31 9.66
N THR A 241 -14.21 20.90 8.75
CA THR A 241 -14.73 22.26 8.89
C THR A 241 -15.99 22.31 9.75
N GLU A 242 -16.83 21.27 9.69
CA GLU A 242 -17.99 21.10 10.57
C GLU A 242 -17.59 20.94 12.04
N ASP A 243 -16.53 20.16 12.31
CA ASP A 243 -15.94 20.01 13.64
C ASP A 243 -14.41 20.20 13.62
N SER A 244 -14.01 21.44 13.92
CA SER A 244 -12.59 21.84 14.00
C SER A 244 -11.78 21.08 15.06
N ASN A 245 -12.42 20.40 16.02
CA ASN A 245 -11.71 19.62 17.04
C ASN A 245 -11.21 18.28 16.49
N ILE A 246 -11.75 17.78 15.37
CA ILE A 246 -11.31 16.53 14.76
C ILE A 246 -9.82 16.60 14.40
N LEU A 247 -9.39 17.66 13.72
CA LEU A 247 -7.98 17.81 13.34
C LEU A 247 -7.08 18.06 14.54
N LYS A 248 -7.56 18.78 15.56
CA LYS A 248 -6.79 19.04 16.80
C LYS A 248 -6.52 17.77 17.61
N THR A 249 -7.40 16.78 17.51
CA THR A 249 -7.28 15.49 18.23
C THR A 249 -6.60 14.39 17.40
N CYS A 250 -6.41 14.62 16.10
CA CYS A 250 -5.69 13.70 15.23
C CYS A 250 -4.20 13.66 15.57
N SER A 251 -3.58 12.50 15.40
CA SER A 251 -2.12 12.39 15.47
C SER A 251 -1.47 13.15 14.30
N HIS A 252 -0.28 13.71 14.52
CA HIS A 252 0.48 14.38 13.46
C HIS A 252 0.66 13.51 12.21
N GLN A 253 0.81 12.18 12.38
CA GLN A 253 0.92 11.23 11.27
C GLN A 253 -0.34 11.19 10.40
N THR A 254 -1.51 11.27 11.04
CA THR A 254 -2.81 11.32 10.36
C THR A 254 -2.91 12.61 9.55
N ILE A 255 -2.60 13.75 10.19
CA ILE A 255 -2.60 15.07 9.53
C ILE A 255 -1.63 15.10 8.34
N PHE A 256 -0.42 14.54 8.48
CA PHE A 256 0.54 14.44 7.38
C PHE A 256 0.00 13.67 6.17
N HIS A 257 -0.71 12.56 6.39
CA HIS A 257 -1.30 11.81 5.28
C HIS A 257 -2.41 12.59 4.57
N PHE A 258 -3.15 13.41 5.31
CA PHE A 258 -4.15 14.31 4.73
C PHE A 258 -3.51 15.41 3.89
N ILE A 259 -2.53 16.15 4.44
CA ILE A 259 -1.78 17.19 3.70
C ILE A 259 -1.10 16.61 2.47
N ARG A 260 -0.47 15.44 2.61
CA ARG A 260 0.19 14.76 1.48
C ARG A 260 -0.80 14.42 0.36
N ALA A 261 -2.02 14.03 0.70
CA ALA A 261 -3.03 13.71 -0.32
C ALA A 261 -3.48 14.96 -1.08
N LEU A 262 -3.67 16.08 -0.38
CA LEU A 262 -3.93 17.38 -1.01
C LEU A 262 -2.76 17.82 -1.91
N GLY A 263 -1.52 17.68 -1.42
CA GLY A 263 -0.31 18.01 -2.17
C GLY A 263 -0.12 17.15 -3.43
N ILE A 264 -0.37 15.84 -3.34
CA ILE A 264 -0.33 14.93 -4.51
C ILE A 264 -1.43 15.30 -5.52
N ALA A 265 -2.60 15.71 -5.05
CA ALA A 265 -3.69 16.16 -5.90
C ALA A 265 -3.47 17.57 -6.47
N ASN A 266 -2.49 18.32 -5.97
CA ASN A 266 -2.34 19.76 -6.19
C ASN A 266 -3.68 20.51 -6.03
N TYR A 267 -4.40 20.18 -4.95
CA TYR A 267 -5.80 20.58 -4.77
C TYR A 267 -6.02 21.28 -3.44
N LYS A 268 -6.74 22.42 -3.48
CA LYS A 268 -7.19 23.16 -2.31
C LYS A 268 -8.73 23.09 -2.23
N PRO A 269 -9.29 22.38 -1.24
CA PRO A 269 -10.72 22.19 -1.11
C PRO A 269 -11.42 23.47 -0.64
N GLN A 270 -12.76 23.48 -0.70
CA GLN A 270 -13.55 24.57 -0.13
C GLN A 270 -13.23 24.73 1.37
N HIS A 271 -13.10 25.97 1.85
CA HIS A 271 -12.68 26.30 3.21
C HIS A 271 -11.24 25.87 3.59
N TRP A 272 -10.37 25.65 2.59
CA TRP A 272 -8.96 25.32 2.80
C TRP A 272 -8.25 26.22 3.83
N PHE A 273 -8.45 27.54 3.81
CA PHE A 273 -7.79 28.45 4.75
C PHE A 273 -8.11 28.16 6.22
N THR A 274 -9.34 27.74 6.52
CA THR A 274 -9.74 27.34 7.89
C THR A 274 -8.94 26.11 8.32
N VAL A 275 -8.93 25.08 7.48
CA VAL A 275 -8.20 23.83 7.72
C VAL A 275 -6.68 24.06 7.80
N GLN A 276 -6.15 24.90 6.91
CA GLN A 276 -4.74 25.29 6.86
C GLN A 276 -4.30 25.89 8.20
N SER A 277 -5.05 26.83 8.77
CA SER A 277 -4.68 27.46 10.04
C SER A 277 -4.61 26.45 11.19
N ILE A 278 -5.54 25.50 11.27
CA ILE A 278 -5.52 24.42 12.27
C ILE A 278 -4.29 23.53 12.08
N ILE A 279 -3.99 23.18 10.83
CA ILE A 279 -2.84 22.35 10.49
C ILE A 279 -1.54 23.04 10.88
N VAL A 280 -1.31 24.30 10.46
CA VAL A 280 -0.07 25.04 10.77
C VAL A 280 0.13 25.10 12.29
N ASN A 281 -0.90 25.48 13.04
CA ASN A 281 -0.85 25.54 14.50
C ASN A 281 -0.53 24.19 15.16
N SER A 282 -0.89 23.05 14.55
CA SER A 282 -0.58 21.72 15.08
C SER A 282 0.90 21.34 14.98
N PHE A 283 1.67 22.01 14.11
CA PHE A 283 3.10 21.75 13.90
C PHE A 283 4.01 22.84 14.49
N LEU A 284 3.50 24.04 14.73
CA LEU A 284 4.25 25.10 15.41
C LEU A 284 4.62 24.68 16.85
N ASN A 285 5.87 24.98 17.25
CA ASN A 285 6.39 24.76 18.60
C ASN A 285 6.33 23.31 19.12
N GLN A 286 6.25 22.33 18.22
CA GLN A 286 6.28 20.91 18.58
C GLN A 286 7.68 20.33 18.50
N ASN A 287 8.03 19.46 19.46
CA ASN A 287 9.27 18.69 19.45
C ASN A 287 9.17 17.48 18.51
N LEU A 288 9.07 17.74 17.20
CA LEU A 288 8.98 16.72 16.15
C LEU A 288 10.32 16.56 15.40
N PRO A 289 10.61 15.39 14.82
CA PRO A 289 11.81 15.19 14.02
C PRO A 289 11.88 16.16 12.83
N ILE A 290 13.01 16.85 12.68
CA ILE A 290 13.16 17.90 11.65
C ILE A 290 12.84 17.43 10.24
N GLY A 291 13.27 16.23 9.85
CA GLY A 291 12.99 15.67 8.52
C GLY A 291 11.50 15.42 8.28
N TYR A 292 10.74 15.19 9.34
CA TYR A 292 9.29 15.03 9.28
C TYR A 292 8.59 16.38 9.08
N VAL A 293 8.93 17.39 9.89
CA VAL A 293 8.38 18.75 9.79
C VAL A 293 8.76 19.40 8.46
N ALA A 294 10.00 19.19 7.98
CA ALA A 294 10.43 19.65 6.67
C ALA A 294 9.56 19.07 5.54
N LYS A 295 9.19 17.79 5.63
CA LYS A 295 8.35 17.15 4.61
C LYS A 295 6.89 17.60 4.67
N VAL A 296 6.36 17.86 5.86
CA VAL A 296 5.03 18.49 6.03
C VAL A 296 5.02 19.86 5.38
N THR A 297 6.01 20.69 5.71
CA THR A 297 6.14 22.07 5.22
C THR A 297 6.33 22.12 3.72
N PHE A 298 7.08 21.18 3.14
CA PHE A 298 7.17 21.01 1.70
C PHE A 298 5.80 20.88 1.03
N TYR A 299 4.90 20.03 1.57
CA TYR A 299 3.56 19.89 1.01
C TYR A 299 2.67 21.11 1.27
N LEU A 300 2.83 21.78 2.41
CA LEU A 300 2.12 23.03 2.69
C LEU A 300 2.53 24.14 1.71
N LEU A 301 3.82 24.29 1.41
CA LEU A 301 4.31 25.21 0.39
C LEU A 301 3.78 24.88 -1.00
N SER A 302 3.73 23.59 -1.39
CA SER A 302 3.13 23.20 -2.68
C SER A 302 1.64 23.55 -2.76
N LEU A 303 0.97 23.67 -1.61
CA LEU A 303 -0.41 24.13 -1.49
C LEU A 303 -0.51 25.64 -1.26
N GLY A 304 0.58 26.40 -1.48
CA GLY A 304 0.62 27.85 -1.31
C GLY A 304 0.42 28.34 0.13
N CYS A 305 0.83 27.55 1.12
CA CYS A 305 0.87 27.95 2.53
C CYS A 305 2.29 28.36 2.89
N TYR A 306 2.54 29.68 2.90
CA TYR A 306 3.85 30.30 3.10
C TYR A 306 4.03 30.80 4.55
N ASP A 307 4.01 29.89 5.52
CA ASP A 307 4.18 30.25 6.93
C ASP A 307 5.68 30.45 7.26
N GLU A 308 6.08 31.70 7.52
CA GLU A 308 7.48 32.06 7.74
C GLU A 308 8.03 31.49 9.05
N GLN A 309 7.22 31.42 10.10
CA GLN A 309 7.64 30.88 11.39
C GLN A 309 8.01 29.39 11.28
N LEU A 310 7.21 28.63 10.52
CA LEU A 310 7.49 27.22 10.27
C LEU A 310 8.79 27.03 9.48
N LEU A 311 9.04 27.86 8.47
CA LEU A 311 10.28 27.83 7.67
C LEU A 311 11.50 28.19 8.51
N GLU A 312 11.43 29.29 9.25
CA GLU A 312 12.52 29.78 10.10
C GLU A 312 12.86 28.74 11.18
N ASN A 313 11.85 28.13 11.81
CA ASN A 313 12.04 27.07 12.79
C ASN A 313 12.79 25.86 12.20
N ILE A 314 12.38 25.37 11.03
CA ILE A 314 13.04 24.22 10.39
C ILE A 314 14.50 24.54 10.05
N PHE A 315 14.76 25.65 9.37
CA PHE A 315 16.13 25.96 8.97
C PHE A 315 17.03 26.24 10.18
N THR A 316 16.52 26.93 11.20
CA THR A 316 17.24 27.14 12.47
C THR A 316 17.58 25.83 13.15
N LEU A 317 16.60 24.93 13.32
CA LEU A 317 16.81 23.61 13.91
C LEU A 317 17.82 22.78 13.12
N TYR A 318 17.84 22.91 11.79
CA TYR A 318 18.85 22.25 10.96
C TYR A 318 20.24 22.78 11.28
N TYR A 319 20.44 24.11 11.29
CA TYR A 319 21.73 24.70 11.62
C TYR A 319 22.23 24.31 13.02
N CYS A 320 21.34 24.32 14.03
CA CYS A 320 21.68 23.92 15.39
C CYS A 320 22.12 22.44 15.49
N ASN A 321 21.60 21.56 14.62
CA ASN A 321 21.79 20.11 14.72
C ASN A 321 22.52 19.49 13.53
N HIS A 322 23.07 20.28 12.60
CA HIS A 322 23.55 19.80 11.29
C HIS A 322 24.64 18.70 11.42
N SER A 323 25.45 18.74 12.48
CA SER A 323 26.48 17.73 12.78
C SER A 323 25.90 16.36 13.16
N HIS A 324 24.66 16.33 13.65
CA HIS A 324 23.95 15.13 14.11
C HIS A 324 22.96 14.59 13.06
N VAL A 325 22.56 15.40 12.08
CA VAL A 325 21.66 14.98 11.00
C VAL A 325 22.47 14.29 9.90
N LYS A 326 22.59 12.96 9.99
CA LYS A 326 23.26 12.12 8.98
C LYS A 326 22.31 11.25 8.16
N ASP A 327 21.03 11.25 8.51
CA ASP A 327 20.02 10.47 7.80
C ASP A 327 19.75 11.08 6.41
N VAL A 328 20.14 10.33 5.36
CA VAL A 328 20.00 10.74 3.95
C VAL A 328 18.58 11.16 3.61
N ARG A 329 17.57 10.51 4.20
CA ARG A 329 16.16 10.85 3.94
C ARG A 329 15.80 12.22 4.51
N THR A 330 16.23 12.52 5.72
CA THR A 330 16.06 13.84 6.34
C THR A 330 16.77 14.92 5.53
N LEU A 331 18.01 14.66 5.12
CA LEU A 331 18.78 15.57 4.28
C LEU A 331 18.08 15.86 2.94
N ASN A 332 17.56 14.81 2.28
CA ASN A 332 16.74 14.95 1.06
C ASN A 332 15.48 15.80 1.29
N ASN A 333 14.76 15.60 2.40
CA ASN A 333 13.57 16.39 2.70
C ASN A 333 13.90 17.88 2.91
N ILE A 334 15.03 18.18 3.55
CA ILE A 334 15.49 19.55 3.81
C ILE A 334 15.94 20.22 2.51
N LEU A 335 16.67 19.50 1.66
CA LEU A 335 17.06 19.97 0.33
C LEU A 335 15.83 20.25 -0.54
N GLN A 336 14.86 19.33 -0.58
CA GLN A 336 13.59 19.52 -1.30
C GLN A 336 12.81 20.72 -0.78
N LEU A 337 12.80 20.95 0.54
CA LEU A 337 12.17 22.12 1.12
C LEU A 337 12.86 23.41 0.65
N HIS A 338 14.19 23.47 0.70
CA HIS A 338 14.95 24.63 0.21
C HIS A 338 14.66 24.94 -1.27
N GLN A 339 14.69 23.91 -2.12
CA GLN A 339 14.34 24.01 -3.53
C GLN A 339 12.93 24.55 -3.73
N CYS A 340 11.97 24.04 -2.96
CA CYS A 340 10.58 24.46 -2.99
C CYS A 340 10.41 25.93 -2.56
N VAL A 341 11.08 26.37 -1.50
CA VAL A 341 11.07 27.77 -1.05
C VAL A 341 11.60 28.69 -2.15
N LYS A 342 12.78 28.40 -2.72
CA LYS A 342 13.37 29.26 -3.76
C LYS A 342 12.55 29.32 -5.05
N SER A 343 11.78 28.27 -5.34
CA SER A 343 10.96 28.19 -6.55
C SER A 343 9.56 28.81 -6.37
N LEU A 344 8.90 28.54 -5.23
CA LEU A 344 7.50 28.90 -4.99
C LEU A 344 7.31 30.10 -4.07
N TYR A 345 8.33 30.49 -3.30
CA TYR A 345 8.31 31.65 -2.40
C TYR A 345 9.61 32.47 -2.50
N PRO A 346 9.92 33.06 -3.67
CA PRO A 346 11.21 33.71 -3.94
C PRO A 346 11.44 34.97 -3.10
N CYS A 347 10.39 35.60 -2.57
CA CYS A 347 10.47 36.75 -1.66
C CYS A 347 10.71 36.38 -0.19
N TYR A 348 10.95 35.11 0.13
CA TYR A 348 11.34 34.72 1.47
C TYR A 348 12.77 35.19 1.79
N ASP A 349 12.86 36.17 2.68
CA ASP A 349 14.13 36.78 3.12
C ASP A 349 14.66 36.19 4.44
N GLY A 350 13.98 35.18 4.99
CA GLY A 350 14.39 34.51 6.22
C GLY A 350 15.54 33.51 6.04
N ILE A 351 15.85 32.77 7.12
CA ILE A 351 16.95 31.80 7.15
C ILE A 351 16.72 30.70 6.10
N THR A 352 17.73 30.44 5.27
CA THR A 352 17.75 29.35 4.28
C THR A 352 19.12 28.66 4.26
N LEU A 353 19.24 27.53 3.56
CA LEU A 353 20.52 26.83 3.39
C LEU A 353 21.54 27.66 2.61
N SER A 354 22.79 27.65 3.07
CA SER A 354 23.91 28.25 2.34
C SER A 354 24.39 27.34 1.20
N LYS A 355 25.03 27.93 0.19
CA LYS A 355 25.52 27.21 -0.99
C LYS A 355 26.43 26.03 -0.65
N ASN A 356 27.38 26.22 0.28
CA ASN A 356 28.28 25.16 0.73
C ASN A 356 27.53 23.95 1.31
N ILE A 357 26.42 24.19 2.01
CA ILE A 357 25.58 23.12 2.56
C ILE A 357 24.84 22.43 1.43
N ILE A 358 24.26 23.17 0.49
CA ILE A 358 23.56 22.61 -0.67
C ILE A 358 24.50 21.70 -1.46
N ASP A 359 25.71 22.16 -1.78
CA ASP A 359 26.71 21.38 -2.51
C ASP A 359 27.10 20.11 -1.75
N ALA A 360 27.28 20.20 -0.42
CA ALA A 360 27.52 19.04 0.43
C ALA A 360 26.35 18.05 0.44
N LEU A 361 25.10 18.53 0.49
CA LEU A 361 23.91 17.68 0.43
C LEU A 361 23.76 16.99 -0.93
N LEU A 362 24.02 17.71 -2.02
CA LEU A 362 23.96 17.16 -3.38
C LEU A 362 24.96 16.01 -3.54
N SER A 363 26.22 16.20 -3.11
CA SER A 363 27.24 15.13 -3.18
C SER A 363 26.88 13.87 -2.38
N GLN A 364 26.07 13.99 -1.31
CA GLN A 364 25.63 12.85 -0.49
C GLN A 364 24.36 12.17 -1.03
N THR A 365 23.57 12.89 -1.81
CA THR A 365 22.26 12.46 -2.33
C THR A 365 22.34 11.96 -3.78
N ASP A 366 23.44 12.27 -4.47
CA ASP A 366 23.88 11.69 -5.74
C ASP A 366 24.20 10.18 -5.64
N ARG A 367 23.20 9.37 -5.33
CA ARG A 367 23.25 7.92 -5.53
C ARG A 367 22.48 7.57 -6.79
N LYS A 368 23.13 6.81 -7.66
CA LYS A 368 22.61 6.25 -8.93
C LYS A 368 21.13 5.85 -8.85
N ILE A 369 20.30 6.51 -9.64
CA ILE A 369 18.90 6.22 -9.99
C ILE A 369 18.94 6.16 -11.54
N VAL A 370 18.63 5.11 -12.32
CA VAL A 370 17.99 3.78 -12.20
C VAL A 370 18.64 2.81 -13.23
N SER A 371 18.41 1.49 -13.09
CA SER A 371 18.69 0.40 -14.05
C SER A 371 17.89 0.42 -15.36
N PHE A 372 17.16 1.50 -15.65
CA PHE A 372 16.32 1.69 -16.82
C PHE A 372 16.46 3.17 -17.21
N SER A 373 17.11 3.44 -18.34
CA SER A 373 17.40 4.79 -18.81
C SER A 373 16.26 5.25 -19.71
N LEU A 374 15.50 6.26 -19.26
CA LEU A 374 14.54 6.98 -20.10
C LEU A 374 15.25 7.56 -21.33
N ALA A 375 16.51 7.98 -21.16
CA ALA A 375 17.32 8.48 -22.26
C ALA A 375 17.43 7.46 -23.40
N ASP A 376 17.76 6.20 -23.10
CA ASP A 376 17.95 5.16 -24.13
C ASP A 376 16.68 4.97 -24.98
N HIS A 377 15.49 5.03 -24.34
CA HIS A 377 14.21 4.93 -25.06
C HIS A 377 13.90 6.19 -25.87
N LEU A 378 14.24 7.37 -25.34
CA LEU A 378 14.09 8.62 -26.08
C LEU A 378 15.03 8.68 -27.29
N GLU A 379 16.25 8.17 -27.16
CA GLU A 379 17.20 8.06 -28.26
C GLU A 379 16.68 7.13 -29.36
N GLU A 380 16.08 5.99 -29.00
CA GLU A 380 15.45 5.07 -29.96
C GLU A 380 14.28 5.75 -30.70
N ILE A 381 13.40 6.45 -29.97
CA ILE A 381 12.21 7.10 -30.55
C ILE A 381 12.58 8.28 -31.44
N LEU A 382 13.57 9.08 -31.04
CA LEU A 382 13.94 10.33 -31.72
C LEU A 382 14.98 10.14 -32.82
N GLY A 383 15.52 8.92 -32.98
CA GLY A 383 16.46 8.60 -34.04
C GLY A 383 17.91 9.01 -33.73
N GLY A 384 18.31 8.86 -32.46
CA GLY A 384 19.70 8.92 -32.00
C GLY A 384 19.96 9.88 -30.84
N ASN A 385 21.12 9.71 -30.20
CA ASN A 385 21.61 10.50 -29.06
C ASN A 385 21.71 12.01 -29.32
N ARG A 386 21.72 12.44 -30.59
CA ARG A 386 21.81 13.86 -30.93
C ARG A 386 20.64 14.72 -30.49
N TYR A 387 19.52 14.09 -30.14
CA TYR A 387 18.29 14.78 -29.72
C TYR A 387 18.04 14.69 -28.22
N VAL A 388 18.92 14.01 -27.48
CA VAL A 388 18.73 13.72 -26.05
C VAL A 388 20.00 14.11 -25.29
N LYS A 389 19.89 15.02 -24.32
CA LYS A 389 20.97 15.29 -23.36
C LYS A 389 20.56 14.77 -22.00
N SER A 390 21.43 14.00 -21.37
CA SER A 390 21.13 13.24 -20.15
C SER A 390 21.99 13.69 -18.97
N ASN A 391 21.55 13.35 -17.75
CA ASN A 391 22.26 13.62 -16.49
C ASN A 391 22.56 15.10 -16.23
N LEU A 392 21.61 15.98 -16.58
CA LEU A 392 21.71 17.41 -16.29
C LEU A 392 21.20 17.71 -14.88
N ARG A 393 21.55 18.89 -14.36
CA ARG A 393 21.03 19.40 -13.07
C ARG A 393 20.37 20.75 -13.24
N SER A 394 19.45 21.11 -12.36
CA SER A 394 19.14 22.54 -12.19
C SER A 394 20.17 23.22 -11.30
N LYS A 395 20.27 24.55 -11.36
CA LYS A 395 21.10 25.34 -10.43
C LYS A 395 20.66 25.20 -8.96
N LEU A 396 19.42 24.73 -8.74
CA LEU A 396 18.90 24.36 -7.43
C LEU A 396 19.18 22.90 -7.03
N GLY A 397 19.84 22.12 -7.89
CA GLY A 397 20.27 20.75 -7.60
C GLY A 397 19.24 19.66 -7.89
N HIS A 398 18.16 19.95 -8.60
CA HIS A 398 17.27 18.91 -9.14
C HIS A 398 18.00 18.10 -10.21
N HIS A 399 17.94 16.78 -10.13
CA HIS A 399 18.45 15.89 -11.18
C HIS A 399 17.44 15.81 -12.34
N VAL A 400 17.95 15.95 -13.56
CA VAL A 400 17.17 15.82 -14.79
C VAL A 400 17.78 14.68 -15.61
N GLU A 401 17.06 13.57 -15.69
CA GLU A 401 17.54 12.34 -16.32
C GLU A 401 17.79 12.51 -17.81
N ALA A 402 16.85 13.12 -18.53
CA ALA A 402 16.92 13.37 -19.96
C ALA A 402 16.15 14.65 -20.34
N ILE A 403 16.68 15.41 -21.30
CA ILE A 403 16.05 16.57 -21.92
C ILE A 403 15.98 16.36 -23.43
N VAL A 404 14.84 16.75 -23.98
CA VAL A 404 14.57 16.86 -25.41
C VAL A 404 14.06 18.26 -25.69
N VAL A 405 14.56 18.89 -26.75
CA VAL A 405 14.10 20.20 -27.21
C VAL A 405 13.26 19.97 -28.46
N ILE A 406 12.00 20.42 -28.41
CA ILE A 406 11.05 20.31 -29.51
C ILE A 406 10.84 21.69 -30.13
N GLN A 407 10.95 21.78 -31.45
CA GLN A 407 10.69 22.99 -32.22
C GLN A 407 9.19 23.29 -32.33
N PRO A 408 8.76 24.52 -32.67
CA PRO A 408 7.35 24.86 -32.87
C PRO A 408 6.60 23.97 -33.85
N ASP A 409 7.29 23.46 -34.86
CA ASP A 409 6.73 22.55 -35.87
C ASP A 409 6.55 21.12 -35.36
N GLY A 410 6.92 20.84 -34.11
CA GLY A 410 6.85 19.54 -33.46
C GLY A 410 8.06 18.64 -33.71
N SER A 411 9.09 19.10 -34.45
CA SER A 411 10.29 18.33 -34.73
C SER A 411 11.33 18.40 -33.59
N PRO A 412 12.11 17.33 -33.33
CA PRO A 412 13.17 17.38 -32.33
C PRO A 412 14.38 18.19 -32.85
N MET A 413 14.93 19.05 -32.00
CA MET A 413 16.14 19.81 -32.28
C MET A 413 17.37 19.05 -31.83
N ALA A 414 18.43 19.03 -32.65
CA ALA A 414 19.72 18.48 -32.25
C ALA A 414 20.33 19.33 -31.12
N ILE A 415 20.70 18.68 -30.02
CA ILE A 415 21.26 19.30 -28.80
C ILE A 415 22.78 19.01 -28.69
N ASN A 416 23.38 18.41 -29.72
CA ASN A 416 24.82 18.14 -29.74
C ASN A 416 25.68 19.38 -29.97
N ASP A 417 25.11 20.47 -30.48
CA ASP A 417 25.85 21.71 -30.75
C ASP A 417 26.08 22.54 -29.47
N TYR A 418 25.45 22.16 -28.36
CA TYR A 418 25.75 22.70 -27.05
C TYR A 418 27.08 22.12 -26.54
N GLN A 419 27.95 22.97 -25.99
CA GLN A 419 29.26 22.56 -25.44
C GLN A 419 29.13 21.28 -24.58
N ASP A 420 30.07 20.35 -24.74
CA ASP A 420 30.02 19.04 -24.08
C ASP A 420 29.91 19.13 -22.54
N ASP A 421 30.37 20.24 -21.94
CA ASP A 421 30.47 20.48 -20.50
C ASP A 421 29.22 21.09 -19.82
N ILE A 422 28.07 21.15 -20.50
CA ILE A 422 26.84 21.67 -19.84
C ILE A 422 26.43 20.76 -18.69
N THR A 423 26.51 21.30 -17.48
CA THR A 423 26.06 20.66 -16.25
C THR A 423 24.63 21.06 -15.89
N TYR A 424 24.23 22.29 -16.23
CA TYR A 424 22.94 22.84 -15.80
C TYR A 424 21.93 22.99 -16.94
N ILE A 425 20.66 22.67 -16.68
CA ILE A 425 19.56 22.84 -17.64
C ILE A 425 19.37 24.31 -18.02
N GLU A 426 19.63 25.22 -17.08
CA GLU A 426 19.49 26.66 -17.30
C GLU A 426 20.59 27.24 -18.19
N ASP A 427 21.63 26.46 -18.48
CA ASP A 427 22.71 26.84 -19.40
C ASP A 427 22.43 26.34 -20.83
N LEU A 428 21.35 25.60 -21.05
CA LEU A 428 20.82 25.33 -22.39
C LEU A 428 20.21 26.62 -22.94
N VAL A 429 20.90 27.25 -23.90
CA VAL A 429 20.41 28.42 -24.62
C VAL A 429 19.09 28.05 -25.32
N SER A 430 18.03 28.84 -25.14
CA SER A 430 16.82 28.62 -25.95
C SER A 430 17.10 28.94 -27.42
N PRO A 431 16.50 28.24 -28.39
CA PRO A 431 16.73 28.52 -29.81
C PRO A 431 16.47 30.01 -30.12
N PRO A 432 17.26 30.65 -30.98
CA PRO A 432 17.25 32.10 -31.18
C PRO A 432 15.97 32.74 -31.77
N ASP A 433 14.84 32.03 -31.86
CA ASP A 433 13.60 32.52 -32.51
C ASP A 433 12.37 32.58 -31.58
N PHE A 434 12.50 33.16 -30.38
CA PHE A 434 11.34 33.36 -29.49
C PHE A 434 11.27 34.72 -28.77
N HIS A 435 11.94 35.75 -29.31
CA HIS A 435 11.65 37.15 -28.96
C HIS A 435 10.92 37.85 -30.10
N LYS A 436 9.65 37.48 -30.34
CA LYS A 436 8.68 38.34 -31.04
C LYS A 436 7.30 38.20 -30.42
#